data_AF-A0A0R2R176-F1
#
_entry.id   AF-A0A0R2R176-F1
#
_cell.length_a   1.000
_cell.length_b   1.000
_cell.length_c   1.000
_cell.angle_alpha   90.00
_cell.angle_beta   90.00
_cell.angle_gamma   90.00
#
_symmetry.space_group_name_H-M   'P 1'
#
loop_
_entity.id
_entity.type
_entity.pdbx_description
1 polymer ?
#
loop_
_entity_poly.entity_id
_entity_poly.type
_entity_poly.pdbx_seq_one_letter_code
_entity_poly.pdbx_strand_id
1 'polypeptide(L)'
;EGTLDALGGPNRTTRVTDPLGRPVEAQWRLVGDTAVIEMARASGLSLVGGAKKNDVIAASTIGTGQLIDTALNDGAKRIIVCVGGSATVDGGLGAIRAIGTPARLRGTEFIVACDVRALFSDAARLFGAQKGATPVQIEFLSGRLEQLQQSYLRDYNIDISLLIGGGAAGGLAGGLSALGANLVPGFDVVADEVGLHEQIAQCDLIITGEGYLDSESFDGKVVGGVQQLAQQFNKPVVVICGGADIDAQQRIDSFSLIENFGDAEAFSKPLMCVEKAAAAIVARFI
;
A
#
# COMPACT_ATOMS: atom_id res chain seq x y z
N GLU A 1 4.43 -0.71 0.28
CA GLU A 1 5.75 -0.97 -0.34
C GLU A 1 6.02 -2.46 -0.18
N GLY A 2 6.65 -3.12 -1.15
CA GLY A 2 6.96 -4.55 -1.08
C GLY A 2 5.87 -5.48 -1.62
N THR A 3 4.80 -4.93 -2.21
CA THR A 3 3.76 -5.72 -2.89
C THR A 3 4.32 -6.44 -4.12
N LEU A 4 5.19 -5.80 -4.90
CA LEU A 4 5.84 -6.45 -6.04
C LEU A 4 6.73 -7.63 -5.60
N ASP A 5 7.40 -7.48 -4.46
CA ASP A 5 8.24 -8.53 -3.90
C ASP A 5 7.39 -9.68 -3.35
N ALA A 6 6.31 -9.37 -2.63
CA ALA A 6 5.38 -10.35 -2.09
C ALA A 6 4.67 -11.19 -3.16
N LEU A 7 4.26 -10.55 -4.27
CA LEU A 7 3.63 -11.26 -5.40
C LEU A 7 4.61 -12.12 -6.20
N GLY A 8 5.92 -11.82 -6.13
CA GLY A 8 6.97 -12.56 -6.85
C GLY A 8 6.86 -12.51 -8.39
N GLY A 9 7.87 -13.04 -9.07
CA GLY A 9 7.91 -13.08 -10.55
C GLY A 9 8.61 -11.89 -11.23
N PRO A 10 8.73 -11.91 -12.56
CA PRO A 10 9.55 -10.96 -13.29
C PRO A 10 8.92 -9.56 -13.32
N ASN A 11 9.75 -8.54 -13.10
CA ASN A 11 9.36 -7.13 -13.23
C ASN A 11 9.76 -6.60 -14.61
N ARG A 12 8.93 -5.68 -15.12
CA ARG A 12 9.29 -4.75 -16.19
C ARG A 12 9.95 -3.53 -15.57
N THR A 13 10.75 -2.84 -16.37
CA THR A 13 11.35 -1.56 -16.00
C THR A 13 11.01 -0.54 -17.06
N THR A 14 10.50 0.62 -16.64
CA THR A 14 10.21 1.74 -17.53
C THR A 14 10.89 2.98 -17.00
N ARG A 15 11.53 3.73 -17.89
CA ARG A 15 12.10 5.04 -17.57
C ARG A 15 10.98 6.07 -17.46
N VAL A 16 10.79 6.62 -16.26
CA VAL A 16 9.75 7.59 -15.91
C VAL A 16 10.34 8.80 -15.18
N THR A 17 9.51 9.77 -14.85
CA THR A 17 9.87 10.99 -14.13
C THR A 17 9.72 10.78 -12.62
N ASP A 18 10.80 10.99 -11.87
CA ASP A 18 10.80 10.96 -10.41
C ASP A 18 10.04 12.16 -9.80
N PRO A 19 9.87 12.24 -8.47
CA PRO A 19 9.13 13.35 -7.85
C PRO A 19 9.61 14.74 -8.24
N LEU A 20 10.92 14.92 -8.48
CA LEU A 20 11.55 16.23 -8.71
C LEU A 20 11.85 16.48 -10.20
N GLY A 21 11.26 15.69 -11.10
CA GLY A 21 11.38 15.91 -12.54
C GLY A 21 12.58 15.21 -13.21
N ARG A 22 13.34 14.40 -12.48
CA ARG A 22 14.52 13.69 -12.99
C ARG A 22 14.12 12.32 -13.56
N PRO A 23 14.83 11.78 -14.54
CA PRO A 23 14.55 10.42 -15.01
C PRO A 23 14.92 9.37 -13.96
N VAL A 24 14.07 8.35 -13.78
CA VAL A 24 14.29 7.18 -12.94
C VAL A 24 13.82 5.91 -13.66
N GLU A 25 14.52 4.81 -13.46
CA GLU A 25 14.08 3.48 -13.88
C GLU A 25 13.15 2.91 -12.82
N ALA A 26 11.85 2.83 -13.12
CA ALA A 26 10.85 2.34 -12.18
C ALA A 26 10.39 0.93 -12.56
N GLN A 27 10.42 0.04 -11.57
CA GLN A 27 9.93 -1.32 -11.72
C GLN A 27 8.43 -1.41 -11.50
N TRP A 28 7.78 -2.22 -12.30
CA TRP A 28 6.36 -2.56 -12.24
C TRP A 28 6.14 -3.94 -12.85
N ARG A 29 4.93 -4.49 -12.74
CA ARG A 29 4.63 -5.83 -13.25
C ARG A 29 3.41 -5.82 -14.14
N LEU A 30 3.42 -6.67 -15.16
CA LEU A 30 2.28 -7.01 -16.00
C LEU A 30 2.25 -8.54 -16.16
N VAL A 31 1.24 -9.18 -15.56
CA VAL A 31 0.98 -10.63 -15.69
C VAL A 31 -0.39 -10.80 -16.30
N GLY A 32 -0.46 -11.51 -17.44
CA GLY A 32 -1.68 -11.54 -18.23
C GLY A 32 -2.10 -10.12 -18.64
N ASP A 33 -3.28 -9.70 -18.22
CA ASP A 33 -3.83 -8.36 -18.40
C ASP A 33 -3.86 -7.51 -17.10
N THR A 34 -3.22 -8.00 -16.03
CA THR A 34 -3.15 -7.31 -14.74
C THR A 34 -1.79 -6.62 -14.54
N ALA A 35 -1.82 -5.30 -14.40
CA ALA A 35 -0.66 -4.49 -14.05
C ALA A 35 -0.63 -4.18 -12.56
N VAL A 36 0.53 -4.34 -11.92
CA VAL A 36 0.78 -3.96 -10.53
C VAL A 36 1.86 -2.89 -10.48
N ILE A 37 1.53 -1.75 -9.89
CA ILE A 37 2.36 -0.54 -9.85
C ILE A 37 2.54 -0.12 -8.40
N GLU A 38 3.78 -0.08 -7.92
CA GLU A 38 4.12 0.58 -6.66
C GLU A 38 4.47 2.03 -6.92
N MET A 39 3.64 2.96 -6.44
CA MET A 39 3.88 4.39 -6.69
C MET A 39 5.24 4.84 -6.15
N ALA A 40 5.74 4.21 -5.07
CA ALA A 40 7.05 4.54 -4.49
C ALA A 40 8.22 4.36 -5.47
N ARG A 41 8.11 3.47 -6.45
CA ARG A 41 9.16 3.20 -7.45
C ARG A 41 9.32 4.35 -8.45
N ALA A 42 8.30 5.18 -8.63
CA ALA A 42 8.33 6.34 -9.51
C ALA A 42 8.18 7.68 -8.78
N SER A 43 7.50 7.69 -7.63
CA SER A 43 7.09 8.90 -6.91
C SER A 43 7.34 8.80 -5.40
N GLY A 44 8.25 7.92 -4.97
CA GLY A 44 8.54 7.64 -3.57
C GLY A 44 9.57 8.56 -2.91
N LEU A 45 9.49 8.66 -1.59
CA LEU A 45 10.35 9.51 -0.76
C LEU A 45 11.82 9.05 -0.75
N SER A 46 12.06 7.76 -0.98
CA SER A 46 13.42 7.19 -1.11
C SER A 46 14.17 7.73 -2.33
N LEU A 47 13.47 8.00 -3.44
CA LEU A 47 14.06 8.52 -4.69
C LEU A 47 14.63 9.94 -4.56
N VAL A 48 14.11 10.70 -3.60
CA VAL A 48 14.55 12.07 -3.32
C VAL A 48 15.51 12.14 -2.13
N GLY A 49 15.91 10.99 -1.57
CA GLY A 49 16.84 10.92 -0.44
C GLY A 49 16.21 11.27 0.91
N GLY A 50 14.91 11.03 1.07
CA GLY A 50 14.19 11.20 2.32
C GLY A 50 13.59 12.60 2.53
N ALA A 51 12.81 12.75 3.60
CA ALA A 51 12.06 13.97 3.94
C ALA A 51 12.93 15.25 3.94
N LYS A 52 14.16 15.16 4.46
CA LYS A 52 15.07 16.32 4.57
C LYS A 52 15.54 16.88 3.23
N LYS A 53 15.52 16.08 2.17
CA LYS A 53 16.00 16.43 0.83
C LYS A 53 14.85 16.61 -0.17
N ASN A 54 13.61 16.40 0.26
CA ASN A 54 12.45 16.50 -0.58
C ASN A 54 12.00 17.95 -0.71
N ASP A 55 11.88 18.46 -1.94
CA ASP A 55 11.08 19.65 -2.21
C ASP A 55 9.63 19.22 -2.41
N VAL A 56 8.89 19.13 -1.30
CA VAL A 56 7.50 18.66 -1.27
C VAL A 56 6.54 19.55 -2.08
N ILE A 57 6.88 20.82 -2.32
CA ILE A 57 6.05 21.75 -3.09
C ILE A 57 6.11 21.42 -4.57
N ALA A 58 7.32 21.04 -5.05
CA ALA A 58 7.60 20.64 -6.42
C ALA A 58 7.33 19.15 -6.69
N ALA A 59 7.41 18.31 -5.66
CA ALA A 59 7.25 16.86 -5.77
C ALA A 59 5.94 16.46 -6.46
N SER A 60 6.03 15.69 -7.56
CA SER A 60 4.88 15.32 -8.40
C SER A 60 4.74 13.82 -8.66
N THR A 61 3.51 13.39 -8.92
CA THR A 61 3.11 12.01 -9.22
C THR A 61 3.17 11.65 -10.71
N ILE A 62 3.77 12.49 -11.56
CA ILE A 62 3.87 12.28 -13.01
C ILE A 62 4.41 10.88 -13.36
N GLY A 63 5.49 10.44 -12.72
CA GLY A 63 6.07 9.12 -13.00
C GLY A 63 5.11 7.96 -12.73
N THR A 64 4.31 8.06 -11.67
CA THR A 64 3.27 7.06 -11.39
C THR A 64 2.23 7.02 -12.51
N GLY A 65 1.78 8.19 -12.99
CA GLY A 65 0.86 8.24 -14.13
C GLY A 65 1.47 7.74 -15.44
N GLN A 66 2.77 7.95 -15.67
CA GLN A 66 3.49 7.39 -16.82
C GLN A 66 3.55 5.86 -16.77
N LEU A 67 3.69 5.26 -15.58
CA LEU A 67 3.60 3.80 -15.44
C LEU A 67 2.19 3.29 -15.76
N ILE A 68 1.15 3.97 -15.26
CA ILE A 68 -0.25 3.61 -15.55
C ILE A 68 -0.54 3.74 -17.05
N ASP A 69 -0.09 4.83 -17.68
CA ASP A 69 -0.17 5.05 -19.13
C ASP A 69 0.51 3.92 -19.92
N THR A 70 1.72 3.54 -19.50
CA THR A 70 2.49 2.46 -20.12
C THR A 70 1.75 1.13 -19.99
N ALA A 71 1.22 0.81 -18.81
CA ALA A 71 0.44 -0.40 -18.59
C ALA A 71 -0.79 -0.48 -19.49
N LEU A 72 -1.52 0.64 -19.67
CA LEU A 72 -2.65 0.74 -20.58
C LEU A 72 -2.23 0.51 -22.04
N ASN A 73 -1.10 1.09 -22.47
CA ASN A 73 -0.58 0.88 -23.83
C ASN A 73 -0.15 -0.57 -24.06
N ASP A 74 0.33 -1.24 -23.03
CA ASP A 74 0.71 -2.65 -23.04
C ASP A 74 -0.49 -3.60 -22.92
N GLY A 75 -1.72 -3.07 -22.89
CA GLY A 75 -2.96 -3.84 -22.94
C GLY A 75 -3.49 -4.31 -21.60
N ALA A 76 -3.06 -3.69 -20.48
CA ALA A 76 -3.63 -3.98 -19.17
C ALA A 76 -5.13 -3.69 -19.16
N LYS A 77 -5.92 -4.65 -18.67
CA LYS A 77 -7.36 -4.52 -18.41
C LYS A 77 -7.66 -4.38 -16.93
N ARG A 78 -6.68 -4.67 -16.07
CA ARG A 78 -6.74 -4.46 -14.64
C ARG A 78 -5.47 -3.77 -14.19
N ILE A 79 -5.60 -2.72 -13.39
CA ILE A 79 -4.49 -1.93 -12.88
C ILE A 79 -4.63 -1.81 -11.38
N ILE A 80 -3.61 -2.28 -10.66
CA ILE A 80 -3.47 -2.12 -9.22
C ILE A 80 -2.36 -1.12 -8.96
N VAL A 81 -2.67 -0.06 -8.20
CA VAL A 81 -1.70 0.94 -7.75
C VAL A 81 -1.58 0.90 -6.23
N CYS A 82 -0.40 0.55 -5.72
CA CYS A 82 -0.10 0.54 -4.30
C CYS A 82 0.44 1.92 -3.87
N VAL A 83 -0.23 2.57 -2.92
CA VAL A 83 0.01 4.00 -2.58
C VAL A 83 0.79 4.25 -1.28
N GLY A 84 1.78 3.41 -0.98
CA GLY A 84 2.70 3.61 0.15
C GLY A 84 3.96 4.41 -0.20
N GLY A 85 4.59 5.05 0.79
CA GLY A 85 5.96 5.59 0.65
C GLY A 85 6.15 6.84 -0.22
N SER A 86 5.07 7.58 -0.51
CA SER A 86 5.08 8.75 -1.42
C SER A 86 5.95 9.92 -0.96
N ALA A 87 6.60 10.62 -1.91
CA ALA A 87 7.24 11.93 -1.70
C ALA A 87 6.28 13.12 -1.84
N THR A 88 5.10 12.89 -2.39
CA THR A 88 4.29 13.91 -3.06
C THR A 88 3.11 14.39 -2.21
N VAL A 89 2.65 15.62 -2.45
CA VAL A 89 1.37 16.18 -1.96
C VAL A 89 0.74 17.03 -3.08
N ASP A 90 0.68 16.47 -4.28
CA ASP A 90 0.17 17.15 -5.48
C ASP A 90 -1.29 16.76 -5.81
N GLY A 91 -1.97 16.04 -4.92
CA GLY A 91 -3.35 15.61 -5.11
C GLY A 91 -3.55 14.62 -6.26
N GLY A 92 -2.47 13.95 -6.70
CA GLY A 92 -2.51 13.07 -7.88
C GLY A 92 -2.55 13.80 -9.21
N LEU A 93 -2.46 15.14 -9.23
CA LEU A 93 -2.58 15.94 -10.44
C LEU A 93 -1.53 15.55 -11.49
N GLY A 94 -0.30 15.27 -11.06
CA GLY A 94 0.77 14.81 -11.94
C GLY A 94 0.42 13.51 -12.65
N ALA A 95 -0.07 12.52 -11.88
CA ALA A 95 -0.49 11.23 -12.43
C ALA A 95 -1.66 11.37 -13.41
N ILE A 96 -2.69 12.13 -13.06
CA ILE A 96 -3.86 12.39 -13.92
C ILE A 96 -3.42 12.99 -15.26
N ARG A 97 -2.56 14.02 -15.22
CA ARG A 97 -2.04 14.67 -16.43
C ARG A 97 -1.24 13.71 -17.32
N ALA A 98 -0.46 12.81 -16.70
CA ALA A 98 0.32 11.84 -17.45
C ALA A 98 -0.55 10.75 -18.09
N ILE A 99 -1.60 10.27 -17.41
CA ILE A 99 -2.58 9.33 -17.98
C ILE A 99 -3.35 9.98 -19.16
N GLY A 100 -3.54 11.30 -19.11
CA GLY A 100 -4.19 12.08 -20.15
C GLY A 100 -5.70 12.16 -19.93
N THR A 101 -6.48 11.33 -20.64
CA THR A 101 -7.95 11.41 -20.59
C THR A 101 -8.58 10.23 -19.84
N PRO A 102 -9.67 10.44 -19.07
CA PRO A 102 -10.39 9.35 -18.39
C PRO A 102 -10.88 8.26 -19.35
N ALA A 103 -11.07 8.59 -20.63
CA ALA A 103 -11.53 7.64 -21.65
C ALA A 103 -10.58 6.44 -21.82
N ARG A 104 -9.30 6.58 -21.47
CA ARG A 104 -8.31 5.49 -21.54
C ARG A 104 -8.51 4.42 -20.47
N LEU A 105 -9.17 4.76 -19.38
CA LEU A 105 -9.46 3.84 -18.28
C LEU A 105 -10.81 3.12 -18.47
N ARG A 106 -11.55 3.41 -19.56
CA ARG A 106 -12.83 2.75 -19.81
C ARG A 106 -12.65 1.25 -20.02
N GLY A 107 -13.41 0.46 -19.28
CA GLY A 107 -13.31 -1.01 -19.31
C GLY A 107 -12.06 -1.56 -18.65
N THR A 108 -11.28 -0.72 -17.97
CA THR A 108 -10.19 -1.14 -17.09
C THR A 108 -10.70 -1.23 -15.66
N GLU A 109 -10.47 -2.36 -15.01
CA GLU A 109 -10.64 -2.47 -13.56
C GLU A 109 -9.48 -1.72 -12.89
N PHE A 110 -9.77 -0.58 -12.28
CA PHE A 110 -8.75 0.30 -11.73
C PHE A 110 -8.83 0.33 -10.20
N ILE A 111 -7.78 -0.14 -9.54
CA ILE A 111 -7.72 -0.37 -8.10
C ILE A 111 -6.56 0.43 -7.49
N VAL A 112 -6.83 1.03 -6.33
CA VAL A 112 -5.82 1.65 -5.48
C VAL A 112 -5.77 0.92 -4.14
N ALA A 113 -4.66 0.25 -3.87
CA ALA A 113 -4.38 -0.43 -2.61
C ALA A 113 -3.94 0.59 -1.54
N CYS A 114 -4.78 0.81 -0.52
CA CYS A 114 -4.61 1.86 0.48
C CYS A 114 -5.10 1.42 1.87
N ASP A 115 -4.23 1.56 2.88
CA ASP A 115 -4.54 1.17 4.27
C ASP A 115 -4.80 2.36 5.21
N VAL A 116 -4.74 3.59 4.70
CA VAL A 116 -5.04 4.79 5.50
C VAL A 116 -6.46 5.28 5.25
N ARG A 117 -7.06 5.88 6.28
CA ARG A 117 -8.45 6.37 6.23
C ARG A 117 -8.58 7.88 5.98
N ALA A 118 -7.46 8.58 5.85
CA ALA A 118 -7.42 10.04 5.68
C ALA A 118 -8.25 10.51 4.47
N LEU A 119 -9.03 11.59 4.67
CA LEU A 119 -9.74 12.25 3.57
C LEU A 119 -8.77 13.04 2.68
N PHE A 120 -9.21 13.36 1.47
CA PHE A 120 -8.38 14.06 0.47
C PHE A 120 -7.81 15.39 0.99
N SER A 121 -8.64 16.22 1.63
CA SER A 121 -8.26 17.53 2.16
C SER A 121 -7.32 17.45 3.37
N ASP A 122 -7.29 16.33 4.08
CA ASP A 122 -6.46 16.15 5.28
C ASP A 122 -5.04 15.71 4.95
N ALA A 123 -4.77 15.30 3.70
CA ALA A 123 -3.50 14.68 3.31
C ALA A 123 -2.28 15.55 3.62
N ALA A 124 -2.38 16.87 3.38
CA ALA A 124 -1.28 17.80 3.66
C ALA A 124 -1.02 17.92 5.18
N ARG A 125 -2.09 18.06 5.98
CA ARG A 125 -1.99 18.19 7.44
C ARG A 125 -1.44 16.93 8.11
N LEU A 126 -1.93 15.76 7.70
CA LEU A 126 -1.56 14.48 8.31
C LEU A 126 -0.20 13.99 7.84
N PHE A 127 0.15 14.17 6.57
CA PHE A 127 1.32 13.51 5.97
C PHE A 127 2.36 14.46 5.40
N GLY A 128 2.13 15.78 5.39
CA GLY A 128 3.08 16.74 4.82
C GLY A 128 4.40 16.79 5.60
N ALA A 129 4.34 16.83 6.93
CA ALA A 129 5.52 16.96 7.79
C ALA A 129 6.52 15.80 7.60
N GLN A 130 6.05 14.56 7.57
CA GLN A 130 6.89 13.38 7.33
C GLN A 130 7.49 13.33 5.91
N LYS A 131 6.99 14.15 4.99
CA LYS A 131 7.52 14.33 3.63
C LYS A 131 8.45 15.54 3.51
N GLY A 132 8.72 16.26 4.60
CA GLY A 132 9.61 17.42 4.61
C GLY A 132 8.93 18.78 4.54
N ALA A 133 7.59 18.85 4.60
CA ALA A 133 6.87 20.13 4.58
C ALA A 133 7.02 20.90 5.89
N THR A 134 7.32 22.20 5.79
CA THR A 134 7.19 23.14 6.90
C THR A 134 5.71 23.48 7.17
N PRO A 135 5.35 24.03 8.34
CA PRO A 135 3.97 24.43 8.63
C PRO A 135 3.35 25.36 7.59
N VAL A 136 4.12 26.33 7.09
CA VAL A 136 3.68 27.26 6.02
C VAL A 136 3.43 26.52 4.71
N GLN A 137 4.29 25.55 4.37
CA GLN A 137 4.08 24.71 3.19
C GLN A 137 2.86 23.79 3.34
N ILE A 138 2.59 23.28 4.55
CA ILE A 138 1.39 22.47 4.82
C ILE A 138 0.11 23.28 4.59
N GLU A 139 0.07 24.54 5.04
CA GLU A 139 -1.08 25.43 4.80
C GLU A 139 -1.30 25.68 3.30
N PHE A 140 -0.23 25.99 2.58
CA PHE A 140 -0.27 26.16 1.13
C PHE A 140 -0.73 24.88 0.40
N LEU A 141 -0.20 23.72 0.77
CA LEU A 141 -0.57 22.43 0.20
C LEU A 141 -2.03 22.07 0.52
N SER A 142 -2.53 22.42 1.71
CA SER A 142 -3.92 22.21 2.09
C SER A 142 -4.86 23.00 1.17
N GLY A 143 -4.58 24.29 0.96
CA GLY A 143 -5.36 25.11 0.03
C GLY A 143 -5.28 24.61 -1.42
N ARG A 144 -4.13 24.10 -1.86
CA ARG A 144 -3.98 23.43 -3.16
C ARG A 144 -4.89 22.21 -3.29
N LEU A 145 -4.95 21.36 -2.27
CA LEU A 145 -5.81 20.17 -2.27
C LEU A 145 -7.30 20.56 -2.27
N GLU A 146 -7.71 21.56 -1.51
CA GLU A 146 -9.10 22.06 -1.53
C GLU A 146 -9.52 22.52 -2.94
N GLN A 147 -8.65 23.25 -3.64
CA GLN A 147 -8.89 23.65 -5.03
C GLN A 147 -8.94 22.45 -6.00
N LEU A 148 -8.05 21.48 -5.82
CA LEU A 148 -8.03 20.29 -6.67
C LEU A 148 -9.27 19.43 -6.50
N GLN A 149 -9.75 19.25 -5.27
CA GLN A 149 -11.00 18.55 -4.99
C GLN A 149 -12.18 19.17 -5.76
N GLN A 150 -12.32 20.50 -5.74
CA GLN A 150 -13.35 21.20 -6.50
C GLN A 150 -13.16 21.04 -8.01
N SER A 151 -11.91 21.05 -8.49
CA SER A 151 -11.62 20.83 -9.91
C SER A 151 -12.00 19.43 -10.36
N TYR A 152 -11.74 18.41 -9.56
CA TYR A 152 -12.05 17.03 -9.92
C TYR A 152 -13.57 16.77 -9.96
N LEU A 153 -14.33 17.35 -9.01
CA LEU A 153 -15.78 17.30 -9.08
C LEU A 153 -16.31 17.96 -10.35
N ARG A 154 -15.79 19.15 -10.71
CA ARG A 154 -16.23 19.86 -11.91
C ARG A 154 -15.84 19.15 -13.21
N ASP A 155 -14.61 18.66 -13.28
CA ASP A 155 -14.01 18.18 -14.53
C ASP A 155 -14.35 16.71 -14.80
N TYR A 156 -14.54 15.90 -13.75
CA TYR A 156 -14.83 14.46 -13.85
C TYR A 156 -16.20 14.05 -13.30
N ASN A 157 -16.93 14.96 -12.66
CA ASN A 157 -18.22 14.68 -12.02
C ASN A 157 -18.14 13.56 -10.95
N ILE A 158 -17.01 13.47 -10.26
CA ILE A 158 -16.78 12.55 -9.13
C ILE A 158 -16.41 13.37 -7.90
N ASP A 159 -17.22 13.26 -6.85
CA ASP A 159 -16.92 13.87 -5.56
C ASP A 159 -16.02 12.97 -4.73
N ILE A 160 -14.81 13.45 -4.46
CA ILE A 160 -13.82 12.75 -3.63
C ILE A 160 -13.69 13.35 -2.23
N SER A 161 -14.57 14.28 -1.84
CA SER A 161 -14.46 15.01 -0.58
C SER A 161 -14.65 14.14 0.66
N LEU A 162 -15.58 13.19 0.59
CA LEU A 162 -15.88 12.23 1.66
C LEU A 162 -15.29 10.85 1.40
N LEU A 163 -14.42 10.72 0.40
CA LEU A 163 -13.78 9.45 0.08
C LEU A 163 -12.76 9.10 1.18
N ILE A 164 -13.11 8.11 2.00
CA ILE A 164 -12.21 7.54 3.01
C ILE A 164 -10.99 6.96 2.31
N GLY A 165 -9.80 7.37 2.76
CA GLY A 165 -8.52 7.01 2.15
C GLY A 165 -8.13 7.86 0.93
N GLY A 166 -8.97 8.79 0.48
CA GLY A 166 -8.68 9.69 -0.63
C GLY A 166 -7.41 10.52 -0.42
N GLY A 167 -7.01 10.78 0.83
CA GLY A 167 -5.79 11.50 1.18
C GLY A 167 -4.49 10.69 1.08
N ALA A 168 -4.57 9.39 0.83
CA ALA A 168 -3.39 8.54 0.75
C ALA A 168 -2.41 8.99 -0.34
N ALA A 169 -1.12 8.78 -0.06
CA ALA A 169 -0.03 9.26 -0.89
C ALA A 169 -0.09 10.76 -1.27
N GLY A 170 -0.59 11.61 -0.36
CA GLY A 170 -0.68 13.05 -0.62
C GLY A 170 -1.80 13.42 -1.59
N GLY A 171 -2.89 12.65 -1.55
CA GLY A 171 -4.06 12.82 -2.42
C GLY A 171 -3.98 12.06 -3.75
N LEU A 172 -2.92 11.27 -4.01
CA LEU A 172 -2.87 10.44 -5.21
C LEU A 172 -4.07 9.49 -5.30
N ALA A 173 -4.45 8.84 -4.19
CA ALA A 173 -5.57 7.91 -4.18
C ALA A 173 -6.88 8.59 -4.59
N GLY A 174 -7.19 9.76 -4.02
CA GLY A 174 -8.37 10.53 -4.41
C GLY A 174 -8.30 11.02 -5.85
N GLY A 175 -7.13 11.46 -6.32
CA GLY A 175 -6.94 11.84 -7.73
C GLY A 175 -7.20 10.70 -8.71
N LEU A 176 -6.72 9.48 -8.42
CA LEU A 176 -7.01 8.30 -9.24
C LEU A 176 -8.49 7.87 -9.12
N SER A 177 -9.10 8.06 -7.95
CA SER A 177 -10.54 7.78 -7.75
C SER A 177 -11.43 8.73 -8.54
N ALA A 178 -11.00 9.99 -8.70
CA ALA A 178 -11.65 10.92 -9.60
C ALA A 178 -11.56 10.51 -11.08
N LEU A 179 -10.68 9.55 -11.41
CA LEU A 179 -10.63 8.88 -12.72
C LEU A 179 -11.34 7.51 -12.75
N GLY A 180 -12.06 7.16 -11.68
CA GLY A 180 -12.83 5.91 -11.58
C GLY A 180 -12.09 4.74 -10.89
N ALA A 181 -10.98 4.99 -10.21
CA ALA A 181 -10.34 3.94 -9.40
C ALA A 181 -11.15 3.61 -8.13
N ASN A 182 -11.19 2.35 -7.76
CA ASN A 182 -11.74 1.87 -6.48
C ASN A 182 -10.64 1.77 -5.43
N LEU A 183 -10.89 2.29 -4.23
CA LEU A 183 -9.99 2.10 -3.09
C LEU A 183 -10.31 0.77 -2.43
N VAL A 184 -9.29 -0.06 -2.25
CA VAL A 184 -9.37 -1.37 -1.61
C VAL A 184 -8.25 -1.47 -0.57
N PRO A 185 -8.47 -2.13 0.58
CA PRO A 185 -7.39 -2.44 1.52
C PRO A 185 -6.24 -3.18 0.83
N GLY A 186 -5.00 -2.86 1.21
CA GLY A 186 -3.82 -3.46 0.60
C GLY A 186 -3.73 -4.97 0.85
N PHE A 187 -4.19 -5.44 2.02
CA PHE A 187 -4.27 -6.86 2.32
C PHE A 187 -5.18 -7.60 1.33
N ASP A 188 -6.40 -7.11 1.11
CA ASP A 188 -7.38 -7.76 0.23
C ASP A 188 -6.83 -7.92 -1.19
N VAL A 189 -6.17 -6.88 -1.71
CA VAL A 189 -5.52 -6.93 -3.02
C VAL A 189 -4.47 -8.05 -3.07
N VAL A 190 -3.59 -8.14 -2.08
CA VAL A 190 -2.57 -9.21 -2.06
C VAL A 190 -3.20 -10.58 -1.89
N ALA A 191 -4.21 -10.70 -1.02
CA ALA A 191 -4.92 -11.95 -0.76
C ALA A 191 -5.60 -12.50 -2.02
N ASP A 192 -6.22 -11.63 -2.81
CA ASP A 192 -6.84 -12.00 -4.09
C ASP A 192 -5.78 -12.42 -5.12
N GLU A 193 -4.70 -11.66 -5.27
CA GLU A 193 -3.65 -11.96 -6.25
C GLU A 193 -2.93 -13.29 -5.98
N VAL A 194 -2.79 -13.69 -4.72
CA VAL A 194 -2.14 -14.96 -4.35
C VAL A 194 -3.14 -16.12 -4.20
N GLY A 195 -4.44 -15.90 -4.44
CA GLY A 195 -5.49 -16.91 -4.24
C GLY A 195 -5.57 -17.41 -2.80
N LEU A 196 -5.43 -16.50 -1.83
CA LEU A 196 -5.36 -16.84 -0.42
C LEU A 196 -6.68 -17.46 0.08
N HIS A 197 -7.81 -17.01 -0.45
CA HIS A 197 -9.14 -17.51 -0.11
C HIS A 197 -9.26 -19.02 -0.38
N GLU A 198 -8.86 -19.48 -1.56
CA GLU A 198 -8.90 -20.89 -1.93
C GLU A 198 -7.93 -21.73 -1.08
N GLN A 199 -6.74 -21.20 -0.80
CA GLN A 199 -5.74 -21.88 0.02
C GLN A 199 -6.22 -22.05 1.46
N ILE A 200 -6.80 -21.01 2.06
CA ILE A 200 -7.36 -21.06 3.42
C ILE A 200 -8.51 -22.06 3.50
N ALA A 201 -9.39 -22.11 2.51
CA ALA A 201 -10.49 -23.08 2.49
C ALA A 201 -9.98 -24.54 2.57
N GLN A 202 -8.83 -24.83 1.97
CA GLN A 202 -8.26 -26.17 1.84
C GLN A 202 -7.28 -26.55 2.96
N CYS A 203 -6.79 -25.61 3.76
CA CYS A 203 -5.79 -25.88 4.80
C CYS A 203 -6.42 -26.39 6.11
N ASP A 204 -5.62 -27.05 6.96
CA ASP A 204 -6.05 -27.47 8.31
C ASP A 204 -5.62 -26.48 9.40
N LEU A 205 -4.54 -25.73 9.16
CA LEU A 205 -3.92 -24.79 10.08
C LEU A 205 -3.31 -23.63 9.30
N ILE A 206 -3.47 -22.42 9.82
CA ILE A 206 -2.87 -21.21 9.27
C ILE A 206 -1.82 -20.69 10.24
N ILE A 207 -0.60 -20.51 9.74
CA ILE A 207 0.47 -19.83 10.46
C ILE A 207 0.74 -18.51 9.72
N THR A 208 0.57 -17.40 10.41
CA THR A 208 0.89 -16.05 9.91
C THR A 208 1.89 -15.38 10.82
N GLY A 209 2.30 -14.13 10.53
CA GLY A 209 3.25 -13.44 11.39
C GLY A 209 3.53 -12.00 11.00
N GLU A 210 4.07 -11.26 11.97
CA GLU A 210 4.59 -9.91 11.79
C GLU A 210 5.69 -9.60 12.82
N GLY A 211 6.38 -8.47 12.66
CA GLY A 211 7.49 -8.12 13.56
C GLY A 211 7.05 -7.88 15.00
N TYR A 212 5.91 -7.21 15.19
CA TYR A 212 5.37 -6.89 16.50
C TYR A 212 3.85 -6.92 16.46
N LEU A 213 3.22 -7.70 17.33
CA LEU A 213 1.78 -7.91 17.36
C LEU A 213 1.13 -6.96 18.39
N ASP A 214 0.36 -5.99 17.90
CA ASP A 214 -0.30 -4.94 18.68
C ASP A 214 -1.78 -4.77 18.28
N SER A 215 -2.46 -3.75 18.81
CA SER A 215 -3.88 -3.50 18.45
C SER A 215 -4.09 -3.08 16.99
N GLU A 216 -3.12 -2.39 16.36
CA GLU A 216 -3.21 -1.96 14.96
C GLU A 216 -3.02 -3.11 13.98
N SER A 217 -2.38 -4.19 14.42
CA SER A 217 -2.19 -5.45 13.69
C SER A 217 -3.50 -6.06 13.19
N PHE A 218 -4.61 -5.69 13.82
CA PHE A 218 -5.95 -6.16 13.49
C PHE A 218 -6.79 -5.17 12.66
N ASP A 219 -6.26 -4.00 12.31
CA ASP A 219 -6.95 -2.96 11.55
C ASP A 219 -6.36 -2.85 10.14
N GLY A 220 -6.84 -3.69 9.22
CA GLY A 220 -6.44 -3.68 7.80
C GLY A 220 -5.02 -4.21 7.51
N LYS A 221 -4.30 -4.72 8.52
CA LYS A 221 -2.98 -5.37 8.36
C LYS A 221 -3.10 -6.89 8.15
N VAL A 222 -1.96 -7.53 7.84
CA VAL A 222 -1.88 -8.95 7.44
C VAL A 222 -2.47 -9.90 8.48
N VAL A 223 -2.10 -9.77 9.77
CA VAL A 223 -2.58 -10.68 10.82
C VAL A 223 -4.11 -10.57 10.99
N GLY A 224 -4.63 -9.35 11.07
CA GLY A 224 -6.07 -9.10 11.13
C GLY A 224 -6.82 -9.64 9.92
N GLY A 225 -6.32 -9.39 8.71
CA GLY A 225 -6.91 -9.87 7.47
C GLY A 225 -6.95 -11.40 7.39
N VAL A 226 -5.83 -12.07 7.70
CA VAL A 226 -5.76 -13.54 7.76
C VAL A 226 -6.71 -14.09 8.83
N GLN A 227 -6.78 -13.47 10.01
CA GLN A 227 -7.71 -13.88 11.08
C GLN A 227 -9.16 -13.80 10.60
N GLN A 228 -9.58 -12.68 10.01
CA GLN A 228 -10.95 -12.49 9.53
C GLN A 228 -11.30 -13.48 8.43
N LEU A 229 -10.38 -13.72 7.49
CA LEU A 229 -10.58 -14.68 6.42
C LEU A 229 -10.67 -16.11 6.95
N ALA A 230 -9.79 -16.49 7.88
CA ALA A 230 -9.81 -17.80 8.53
C ALA A 230 -11.12 -18.06 9.31
N GLN A 231 -11.68 -17.03 9.96
CA GLN A 231 -12.96 -17.14 10.68
C GLN A 231 -14.11 -17.51 9.76
N GLN A 232 -14.14 -17.02 8.52
CA GLN A 232 -15.17 -17.38 7.54
C GLN A 232 -15.18 -18.88 7.21
N PHE A 233 -14.00 -19.51 7.24
CA PHE A 233 -13.81 -20.94 6.96
C PHE A 233 -13.66 -21.81 8.22
N ASN A 234 -13.80 -21.23 9.42
CA ASN A 234 -13.57 -21.87 10.72
C ASN A 234 -12.20 -22.57 10.82
N LYS A 235 -11.14 -21.90 10.35
CA LYS A 235 -9.77 -22.43 10.38
C LYS A 235 -8.99 -21.89 11.60
N PRO A 236 -8.21 -22.74 12.29
CA PRO A 236 -7.34 -22.27 13.38
C PRO A 236 -6.20 -21.42 12.82
N VAL A 237 -5.89 -20.33 13.53
CA VAL A 237 -4.81 -19.40 13.19
C VAL A 237 -3.87 -19.28 14.37
N VAL A 238 -2.57 -19.38 14.10
CA VAL A 238 -1.51 -19.09 15.07
C VAL A 238 -0.56 -18.05 14.48
N VAL A 239 -0.23 -17.02 15.24
CA VAL A 239 0.68 -15.94 14.82
C VAL A 239 2.08 -16.21 15.35
N ILE A 240 3.10 -16.19 14.50
CA ILE A 240 4.50 -16.10 14.94
C ILE A 240 4.91 -14.64 14.85
N CYS A 241 5.24 -14.03 15.98
CA CYS A 241 5.58 -12.60 16.05
C CYS A 241 6.92 -12.38 16.76
N GLY A 242 7.65 -11.31 16.39
CA GLY A 242 8.89 -10.97 17.08
C GLY A 242 8.64 -10.65 18.56
N GLY A 243 7.70 -9.75 18.82
CA GLY A 243 7.14 -9.46 20.14
C GLY A 243 5.63 -9.21 20.06
N ALA A 244 4.97 -9.06 21.21
CA ALA A 244 3.53 -8.80 21.24
C ALA A 244 3.09 -8.02 22.49
N ASP A 245 2.01 -7.24 22.36
CA ASP A 245 1.27 -6.69 23.50
C ASP A 245 0.35 -7.76 24.09
N ILE A 246 0.18 -7.75 25.42
CA ILE A 246 -0.66 -8.71 26.15
C ILE A 246 -2.09 -8.73 25.61
N ASP A 247 -2.67 -7.57 25.34
CA ASP A 247 -4.04 -7.45 24.83
C ASP A 247 -4.20 -8.09 23.44
N ALA A 248 -3.16 -8.02 22.61
CA ALA A 248 -3.15 -8.64 21.29
C ALA A 248 -3.01 -10.17 21.39
N GLN A 249 -2.18 -10.68 22.30
CA GLN A 249 -2.03 -12.11 22.58
C GLN A 249 -3.32 -12.76 23.13
N GLN A 250 -4.17 -11.99 23.82
CA GLN A 250 -5.47 -12.48 24.29
C GLN A 250 -6.49 -12.64 23.15
N ARG A 251 -6.29 -11.94 22.03
CA ARG A 251 -7.22 -11.95 20.89
C ARG A 251 -6.96 -13.09 19.91
N ILE A 252 -5.73 -13.57 19.79
CA ILE A 252 -5.34 -14.62 18.85
C ILE A 252 -4.19 -15.45 19.41
N ASP A 253 -4.19 -16.77 19.17
CA ASP A 253 -3.08 -17.63 19.57
C ASP A 253 -1.80 -17.14 18.89
N SER A 254 -0.75 -16.95 19.68
CA SER A 254 0.49 -16.32 19.22
C SER A 254 1.72 -16.89 19.91
N PHE A 255 2.83 -16.84 19.19
CA PHE A 255 4.14 -17.31 19.62
C PHE A 255 5.14 -16.15 19.47
N SER A 256 5.43 -15.47 20.57
CA SER A 256 6.39 -14.37 20.65
C SER A 256 7.82 -14.89 20.71
N LEU A 257 8.66 -14.51 19.73
CA LEU A 257 10.04 -14.96 19.66
C LEU A 257 10.87 -14.40 20.83
N ILE A 258 10.64 -13.15 21.23
CA ILE A 258 11.32 -12.51 22.36
C ILE A 258 10.99 -13.23 23.67
N GLU A 259 9.72 -13.56 23.92
CA GLU A 259 9.33 -14.24 25.16
C GLU A 259 9.88 -15.68 25.26
N ASN A 260 10.03 -16.36 24.12
CA ASN A 260 10.42 -17.77 24.08
C ASN A 260 11.94 -17.99 23.91
N PHE A 261 12.65 -17.08 23.24
CA PHE A 261 14.09 -17.22 22.96
C PHE A 261 14.94 -16.08 23.53
N GLY A 262 14.32 -15.00 24.04
CA GLY A 262 14.99 -13.80 24.51
C GLY A 262 15.39 -12.84 23.37
N ASP A 263 15.52 -11.55 23.69
CA ASP A 263 15.84 -10.49 22.72
C ASP A 263 17.09 -10.79 21.89
N ALA A 264 18.18 -11.18 22.55
CA ALA A 264 19.47 -11.37 21.88
C ALA A 264 19.38 -12.42 20.77
N GLU A 265 18.67 -13.53 20.99
CA GLU A 265 18.54 -14.58 19.98
C GLU A 265 17.47 -14.24 18.94
N ALA A 266 16.35 -13.65 19.34
CA ALA A 266 15.29 -13.21 18.43
C ALA A 266 15.79 -12.22 17.36
N PHE A 267 16.64 -11.25 17.74
CA PHE A 267 17.21 -10.27 16.80
C PHE A 267 18.40 -10.80 16.01
N SER A 268 19.25 -11.66 16.60
CA SER A 268 20.45 -12.16 15.92
C SER A 268 20.20 -13.36 15.01
N LYS A 269 19.18 -14.17 15.30
CA LYS A 269 18.86 -15.42 14.58
C LYS A 269 17.35 -15.56 14.31
N PRO A 270 16.67 -14.56 13.71
CA PRO A 270 15.23 -14.57 13.54
C PRO A 270 14.72 -15.79 12.76
N LEU A 271 15.42 -16.20 11.69
CA LEU A 271 15.03 -17.37 10.89
C LEU A 271 14.97 -18.66 11.71
N MET A 272 16.01 -18.93 12.50
CA MET A 272 16.08 -20.12 13.37
C MET A 272 14.95 -20.10 14.42
N CYS A 273 14.67 -18.92 14.99
CA CYS A 273 13.60 -18.77 15.97
C CYS A 273 12.22 -19.01 15.34
N VAL A 274 11.98 -18.49 14.13
CA VAL A 274 10.75 -18.75 13.37
C VAL A 274 10.59 -20.23 13.03
N GLU A 275 11.64 -20.91 12.57
CA GLU A 275 11.61 -22.35 12.27
C GLU A 275 11.27 -23.19 13.51
N LYS A 276 11.89 -22.88 14.65
CA LYS A 276 11.60 -23.57 15.93
C LYS A 276 10.17 -23.30 16.41
N ALA A 277 9.70 -22.06 16.31
CA ALA A 277 8.33 -21.70 16.67
C ALA A 277 7.33 -22.44 15.78
N ALA A 278 7.53 -22.44 14.46
CA ALA A 278 6.68 -23.16 13.52
C ALA A 278 6.65 -24.67 13.81
N ALA A 279 7.80 -25.30 14.06
CA ALA A 279 7.87 -26.72 14.43
C ALA A 279 7.10 -27.01 15.73
N ALA A 280 7.25 -26.16 16.74
CA ALA A 280 6.54 -26.30 18.00
C ALA A 280 5.02 -26.12 17.86
N ILE A 281 4.56 -25.23 16.97
CA ILE A 281 3.14 -25.02 16.67
C ILE A 281 2.58 -26.24 15.92
N VAL A 282 3.23 -26.65 14.83
CA VAL A 282 2.76 -27.79 14.01
C VAL A 282 2.67 -29.07 14.85
N ALA A 283 3.61 -29.30 15.77
CA ALA A 283 3.57 -30.44 16.69
C ALA A 283 2.35 -30.47 17.63
N ARG A 284 1.59 -29.37 17.77
CA ARG A 284 0.33 -29.34 18.54
C ARG A 284 -0.86 -29.89 17.73
N PHE A 285 -0.71 -30.01 16.41
CA PHE A 285 -1.78 -30.37 15.46
C PHE A 285 -1.53 -31.72 14.75
N ILE A 286 -0.41 -32.38 15.03
CA ILE A 286 -0.09 -33.77 14.62
C ILE A 286 -0.37 -34.70 15.80
#